data_AF-A0A9Q1LCX4-F1
#
_entry.id   AF-A0A9Q1LCX4-F1
#
_cell.length_a   1.000
_cell.length_b   1.000
_cell.length_c   1.000
_cell.angle_alpha   90.00
_cell.angle_beta   90.00
_cell.angle_gamma   90.00
#
_symmetry.space_group_name_H-M   'P 1'
#
loop_
_entity.id
_entity.type
_entity.pdbx_description
1 polymer ?
#
loop_
_entity_poly.entity_id
_entity_poly.type
_entity_poly.pdbx_seq_one_letter_code
_entity_poly.pdbx_strand_id
1 'polypeptide(L)'
;MGETPAFFADNLLGDFPKKVDSKSKANETINPIVLGTKPEPSKHHSAVLLNDDRVLVVRENSTSSECFWFLEVGTPFVSEQENTLGNEVVAWSKGVLGNVEKQIVISGPSGVGKGTLISKLMKEFPSMFGFSVSHTTRAPRENEQNGIHYHFTDRTVMEREIKDGKFLEFASDHGNLYGTSVEAVKVVADAGKRCILDNDVQGARSVRDSTLDAIFIFVSPPFEELEKRLRARATRRKNKSKNDSGMLGQNLNKENHLAFLIIFW
;
A
#
# COMPACT_ATOMS: atom_id res chain seq x y z
N MET A 1 33.24 37.80 -31.32
CA MET A 1 32.82 36.67 -32.19
C MET A 1 33.30 35.40 -31.49
N GLY A 2 32.48 34.44 -31.07
CA GLY A 2 31.06 34.25 -31.30
C GLY A 2 30.43 33.43 -30.14
N GLU A 3 29.19 33.84 -29.84
CA GLU A 3 27.99 33.05 -29.53
C GLU A 3 28.08 31.78 -28.67
N THR A 4 27.48 31.91 -27.49
CA THR A 4 26.91 30.88 -26.62
C THR A 4 25.70 30.21 -27.30
N PRO A 5 25.54 28.87 -27.29
CA PRO A 5 24.24 28.26 -27.49
C PRO A 5 23.58 28.05 -26.11
N ALA A 6 22.66 28.97 -25.78
CA ALA A 6 21.59 28.72 -24.83
C ALA A 6 20.55 27.82 -25.50
N PHE A 7 20.59 26.53 -25.19
CA PHE A 7 19.52 25.59 -25.44
C PHE A 7 19.42 24.76 -24.17
N PHE A 8 18.26 24.75 -23.49
CA PHE A 8 17.76 23.68 -22.60
C PHE A 8 16.70 24.16 -21.58
N ALA A 9 16.32 25.45 -21.54
CA ALA A 9 15.19 25.89 -20.71
C ALA A 9 13.86 25.95 -21.46
N ASP A 10 13.85 26.31 -22.75
CA ASP A 10 12.61 26.66 -23.44
C ASP A 10 11.76 25.45 -23.87
N ASN A 11 12.37 24.28 -24.09
CA ASN A 11 11.66 23.12 -24.66
C ASN A 11 10.91 22.25 -23.65
N LEU A 12 11.17 22.36 -22.34
CA LEU A 12 10.41 21.59 -21.34
C LEU A 12 9.15 22.34 -20.88
N LEU A 13 9.15 23.68 -20.97
CA LEU A 13 7.96 24.51 -20.68
C LEU A 13 7.10 24.75 -21.93
N GLY A 14 7.65 24.58 -23.13
CA GLY A 14 6.96 24.83 -24.40
C GLY A 14 5.88 23.81 -24.79
N ASP A 15 5.96 22.57 -24.29
CA ASP A 15 5.08 21.45 -24.68
C ASP A 15 4.09 21.02 -23.59
N PHE A 16 3.90 21.82 -22.54
CA PHE A 16 2.81 21.58 -21.60
C PHE A 16 1.46 21.75 -22.31
N PRO A 17 0.45 20.91 -22.03
CA PRO A 17 -0.91 21.19 -22.45
C PRO A 17 -1.33 22.49 -21.77
N LYS A 18 -1.26 23.60 -22.52
CA LYS A 18 -1.86 24.86 -22.13
C LYS A 18 -3.32 24.54 -21.82
N LYS A 19 -3.72 24.67 -20.56
CA LYS A 19 -5.14 24.84 -20.22
C LYS A 19 -5.58 26.14 -20.88
N VAL A 20 -5.99 26.05 -22.14
CA VAL A 20 -6.59 27.14 -22.88
C VAL A 20 -8.05 27.17 -22.49
N ASP A 21 -8.38 28.08 -21.57
CA ASP A 21 -9.64 28.83 -21.51
C ASP A 21 -9.53 29.81 -20.32
N SER A 22 -9.74 31.12 -20.40
CA SER A 22 -10.13 32.01 -21.50
C SER A 22 -9.75 33.45 -21.07
N LYS A 23 -9.33 34.28 -22.04
CA LYS A 23 -9.07 35.74 -21.95
C LYS A 23 -7.80 36.24 -21.23
N SER A 24 -6.64 36.14 -21.88
CA SER A 24 -5.63 37.21 -21.83
C SER A 24 -4.67 37.11 -23.03
N LYS A 25 -3.96 38.21 -23.31
CA LYS A 25 -3.40 38.59 -24.61
C LYS A 25 -2.22 37.73 -25.06
N ALA A 26 -2.07 37.67 -26.39
CA ALA A 26 -0.96 37.04 -27.09
C ALA A 26 0.43 37.57 -26.66
N ASN A 27 1.40 36.64 -26.61
CA ASN A 27 2.85 36.84 -26.64
C ASN A 27 3.59 37.40 -25.40
N GLU A 28 3.08 37.22 -24.18
CA GLU A 28 3.95 37.29 -23.00
C GLU A 28 4.49 35.91 -22.66
N THR A 29 5.80 35.74 -22.68
CA THR A 29 6.48 34.56 -22.16
C THR A 29 6.28 34.55 -20.66
N ILE A 30 5.36 33.70 -20.18
CA ILE A 30 5.09 33.57 -18.74
C ILE A 30 6.24 32.76 -18.13
N ASN A 31 6.92 33.35 -17.15
CA ASN A 31 7.95 32.68 -16.36
C ASN A 31 7.38 32.40 -14.97
N PRO A 32 6.93 31.16 -14.69
CA PRO A 32 6.35 30.84 -13.39
C PRO A 32 7.40 30.93 -12.28
N ILE A 33 6.94 31.26 -11.07
CA ILE A 33 7.77 31.17 -9.87
C ILE A 33 8.03 29.69 -9.59
N VAL A 34 9.31 29.35 -9.43
CA VAL A 34 9.74 27.97 -9.20
C VAL A 34 10.04 27.75 -7.72
N LEU A 35 9.34 26.81 -7.11
CA LEU A 35 9.58 26.36 -5.74
C LEU A 35 10.38 25.05 -5.72
N GLY A 36 11.19 24.84 -4.68
CA GLY A 36 11.99 23.63 -4.49
C GLY A 36 13.29 23.60 -5.30
N THR A 37 14.01 22.49 -5.16
CA THR A 37 15.31 22.31 -5.85
C THR A 37 15.09 21.80 -7.27
N LYS A 38 15.23 22.70 -8.24
CA LYS A 38 15.20 22.35 -9.66
C LYS A 38 16.35 21.38 -9.99
N PRO A 39 16.12 20.30 -10.76
CA PRO A 39 17.20 19.46 -11.25
C PRO A 39 18.21 20.25 -12.09
N GLU A 40 19.47 19.82 -12.05
CA GLU A 40 20.49 20.39 -12.93
C GLU A 40 20.19 20.06 -14.39
N PRO A 41 20.19 21.06 -15.30
CA PRO A 41 19.97 20.80 -16.72
C PRO A 41 21.00 19.81 -17.26
N SER A 42 20.52 18.74 -17.90
CA SER A 42 21.37 17.76 -18.57
C SER A 42 20.71 17.25 -19.84
N LYS A 43 21.52 16.84 -20.83
CA LYS A 43 21.06 16.30 -22.12
C LYS A 43 20.36 14.94 -22.01
N HIS A 44 20.35 14.34 -20.82
CA HIS A 44 19.92 12.97 -20.57
C HIS A 44 18.71 12.94 -19.65
N HIS A 45 17.66 13.70 -19.95
CA HIS A 45 16.40 13.64 -19.19
C HIS A 45 15.25 13.23 -20.11
N SER A 46 14.36 12.41 -19.55
CA SER A 46 13.06 12.08 -20.12
C SER A 46 11.96 12.67 -19.21
N ALA A 47 10.84 13.07 -19.79
CA ALA A 47 9.69 13.56 -19.06
C ALA A 47 8.45 12.74 -19.42
N VAL A 48 7.66 12.39 -18.40
CA VAL A 48 6.43 11.60 -18.52
C VAL A 48 5.34 12.32 -17.76
N LEU A 49 4.24 12.65 -18.42
CA LEU A 49 3.04 13.16 -17.75
C LEU A 49 2.44 12.02 -16.92
N LEU A 50 2.31 12.20 -15.60
CA LEU A 50 1.69 11.21 -14.73
C LEU A 50 0.17 11.42 -14.66
N ASN A 51 -0.24 12.67 -14.52
CA ASN A 51 -1.62 13.12 -14.42
C ASN A 51 -1.68 14.64 -14.70
N ASP A 52 -2.88 15.23 -14.62
CA ASP A 52 -3.11 16.64 -14.95
C ASP A 52 -2.28 17.63 -14.11
N ASP A 53 -1.81 17.22 -12.93
CA ASP A 53 -1.11 18.07 -11.97
C ASP A 53 0.38 17.71 -11.75
N ARG A 54 0.90 16.64 -12.37
CA ARG A 54 2.29 16.20 -12.15
C ARG A 54 2.96 15.63 -13.40
N VAL A 55 4.20 16.08 -13.60
CA VAL A 55 5.14 15.52 -14.59
C VAL A 55 6.31 14.88 -13.87
N LEU A 56 6.62 13.63 -14.21
CA LEU A 56 7.81 12.93 -13.78
C LEU A 56 8.96 13.23 -14.74
N VAL A 57 10.07 13.73 -14.22
CA VAL A 57 11.31 13.95 -14.96
C VAL A 57 12.34 12.95 -14.47
N VAL A 58 12.88 12.11 -15.35
CA VAL A 58 13.87 11.08 -15.03
C VAL A 58 15.16 11.33 -15.78
N ARG A 59 16.29 11.35 -15.07
CA ARG A 59 17.63 11.38 -15.65
C ARG A 59 17.99 9.98 -16.15
N GLU A 60 18.23 9.87 -17.46
CA GLU A 60 18.64 8.64 -18.12
C GLU A 60 20.01 8.17 -17.58
N ASN A 61 20.19 6.84 -17.53
CA ASN A 61 21.44 6.17 -17.17
C ASN A 61 21.94 6.41 -15.73
N SER A 62 21.05 6.62 -14.76
CA SER A 62 21.46 6.79 -13.37
C SER A 62 20.77 5.82 -12.41
N THR A 63 21.53 5.28 -11.47
CA THR A 63 21.12 4.24 -10.51
C THR A 63 20.78 4.77 -9.12
N SER A 64 20.78 6.10 -8.94
CA SER A 64 20.55 6.76 -7.66
C SER A 64 19.08 7.17 -7.47
N SER A 65 18.62 7.26 -6.22
CA SER A 65 17.30 7.86 -5.90
C SER A 65 17.23 9.34 -6.25
N GLU A 66 18.37 9.99 -6.53
CA GLU A 66 18.43 11.37 -6.97
C GLU A 66 18.11 11.59 -8.45
N CYS A 67 17.57 10.60 -9.14
CA CYS A 67 17.54 10.61 -10.62
C CYS A 67 16.17 10.88 -11.19
N PHE A 68 15.20 11.18 -10.35
CA PHE A 68 13.90 11.58 -10.82
C PHE A 68 13.30 12.64 -9.91
N TRP A 69 12.52 13.52 -10.51
CA TRP A 69 11.90 14.68 -9.90
C TRP A 69 10.47 14.77 -10.39
N PHE A 70 9.60 15.32 -9.56
CA PHE A 70 8.26 15.71 -9.99
C PHE A 70 8.24 17.22 -10.20
N LEU A 71 7.67 17.62 -11.32
CA LEU A 71 7.23 18.98 -11.57
C LEU A 71 5.73 19.01 -11.34
N GLU A 72 5.32 19.70 -10.29
CA GLU A 72 3.94 19.83 -9.86
C GLU A 72 3.36 21.15 -10.38
N VAL A 73 2.19 21.05 -11.00
CA VAL A 73 1.45 22.17 -11.60
C VAL A 73 -0.01 22.08 -11.13
N GLY A 74 -0.55 23.13 -10.51
CA GLY A 74 -1.96 23.15 -10.10
C GLY A 74 -2.36 22.17 -8.99
N THR A 75 -1.39 21.59 -8.25
CA THR A 75 -1.68 20.87 -7.01
C THR A 75 -2.30 21.84 -5.97
N PRO A 76 -2.99 21.36 -4.92
CA PRO A 76 -3.52 22.24 -3.87
C PRO A 76 -2.44 23.14 -3.26
N PHE A 77 -1.24 22.61 -3.06
CA PHE A 77 -0.08 23.38 -2.59
C PHE A 77 0.32 24.47 -3.59
N VAL A 78 0.51 24.12 -4.87
CA VAL A 78 0.86 25.09 -5.91
C VAL A 78 -0.21 26.17 -6.03
N SER A 79 -1.49 25.79 -6.02
CA SER A 79 -2.63 26.72 -6.12
C SER A 79 -2.69 27.69 -4.94
N GLU A 80 -2.38 27.21 -3.73
CA GLU A 80 -2.27 28.07 -2.53
C GLU A 80 -1.13 29.08 -2.67
N GLN A 81 0.01 28.66 -3.22
CA GLN A 81 1.14 29.54 -3.48
C GLN A 81 0.83 30.56 -4.58
N GLU A 82 0.13 30.18 -5.64
CA GLU A 82 -0.33 31.10 -6.70
C GLU A 82 -1.24 32.19 -6.12
N ASN A 83 -2.21 31.80 -5.30
CA ASN A 83 -3.10 32.74 -4.62
C ASN A 83 -2.35 33.71 -3.70
N THR A 84 -1.28 33.22 -3.06
CA THR A 84 -0.47 34.02 -2.13
C THR A 84 0.49 34.97 -2.86
N LEU A 85 1.09 34.52 -3.96
CA LEU A 85 2.13 35.25 -4.69
C LEU A 85 1.58 36.09 -5.84
N GLY A 86 0.35 35.84 -6.28
CA GLY A 86 -0.31 36.54 -7.39
C GLY A 86 0.32 36.27 -8.76
N ASN A 87 1.12 35.21 -8.88
CA ASN A 87 1.85 34.81 -10.09
C ASN A 87 1.63 33.31 -10.32
N GLU A 88 1.83 32.83 -11.55
CA GLU A 88 1.88 31.38 -11.83
C GLU A 88 3.04 30.75 -11.05
N VAL A 89 2.79 29.56 -10.47
CA VAL A 89 3.76 28.85 -9.63
C VAL A 89 3.89 27.42 -10.12
N VAL A 90 5.10 26.89 -10.05
CA VAL A 90 5.36 25.46 -10.19
C VAL A 90 6.27 25.00 -9.06
N ALA A 91 6.16 23.73 -8.65
CA ALA A 91 7.01 23.17 -7.60
C ALA A 91 7.81 21.97 -8.12
N TRP A 92 9.10 21.93 -7.78
CA TRP A 92 9.95 20.76 -7.94
C TRP A 92 10.04 20.01 -6.62
N SER A 93 9.71 18.73 -6.66
CA SER A 93 9.98 17.80 -5.57
C SER A 93 10.93 16.70 -6.04
N LYS A 94 11.95 16.39 -5.23
CA LYS A 94 12.85 15.28 -5.52
C LYS A 94 12.08 13.98 -5.33
N GLY A 95 12.13 13.13 -6.33
CA GLY A 95 11.56 11.80 -6.22
C GLY A 95 12.33 10.99 -5.20
N VAL A 96 11.61 10.33 -4.30
CA VAL A 96 12.20 9.35 -3.39
C VAL A 96 11.72 7.99 -3.87
N LEU A 97 12.65 7.08 -4.16
CA LEU A 97 12.28 5.69 -4.40
C LEU A 97 11.83 5.18 -3.03
N GLY A 98 10.52 5.18 -2.80
CA GLY A 98 9.95 4.41 -1.72
C GLY A 98 10.28 2.96 -2.00
N ASN A 99 11.28 2.42 -1.32
CA ASN A 99 11.50 0.99 -1.34
C ASN A 99 10.34 0.42 -0.52
N VAL A 100 9.25 0.02 -1.21
CA VAL A 100 8.11 -0.60 -0.54
C VAL A 100 8.61 -1.91 0.00
N GLU A 101 8.90 -1.94 1.30
CA GLU A 101 9.35 -3.16 1.93
C GLU A 101 8.24 -4.20 1.83
N LYS A 102 8.63 -5.46 1.56
CA LYS A 102 7.69 -6.59 1.44
C LYS A 102 6.75 -6.62 2.63
N GLN A 103 5.44 -6.79 2.36
CA GLN A 103 4.47 -6.90 3.44
C GLN A 103 4.74 -8.16 4.27
N ILE A 104 4.31 -8.16 5.53
CA ILE A 104 4.39 -9.33 6.41
C ILE A 104 2.98 -9.87 6.61
N VAL A 105 2.75 -11.09 6.14
CA VAL A 105 1.53 -11.85 6.42
C VAL A 105 1.76 -12.69 7.67
N ILE A 106 1.07 -12.35 8.75
CA ILE A 106 1.05 -13.14 9.97
C ILE A 106 -0.22 -13.99 9.95
N SER A 107 -0.04 -15.30 9.98
CA SER A 107 -1.13 -16.28 9.91
C SER A 107 -1.02 -17.31 11.01
N GLY A 108 -2.11 -18.03 11.28
CA GLY A 108 -2.13 -19.02 12.36
C GLY A 108 -3.54 -19.28 12.89
N PRO A 109 -3.74 -20.38 13.63
CA PRO A 109 -5.05 -20.75 14.16
C PRO A 109 -5.68 -19.65 15.03
N SER A 110 -7.01 -19.64 15.12
CA SER A 110 -7.71 -18.73 16.04
C SER A 110 -7.24 -18.95 17.48
N GLY A 111 -6.93 -17.85 18.18
CA GLY A 111 -6.51 -17.89 19.58
C GLY A 111 -5.05 -18.28 19.83
N VAL A 112 -4.19 -18.30 18.81
CA VAL A 112 -2.74 -18.58 18.96
C VAL A 112 -1.94 -17.37 19.47
N GLY A 113 -2.56 -16.18 19.58
CA GLY A 113 -1.89 -14.97 20.08
C GLY A 113 -1.36 -14.01 19.00
N LYS A 114 -1.78 -14.15 17.73
CA LYS A 114 -1.39 -13.23 16.63
C LYS A 114 -1.61 -11.76 16.99
N GLY A 115 -2.81 -11.41 17.43
CA GLY A 115 -3.14 -10.03 17.83
C GLY A 115 -2.19 -9.49 18.90
N THR A 116 -1.85 -10.30 19.91
CA THR A 116 -0.88 -9.91 20.95
C THR A 116 0.52 -9.69 20.38
N LEU A 117 0.99 -10.56 19.48
CA LEU A 117 2.26 -10.40 18.78
C LEU A 117 2.28 -9.10 17.96
N ILE A 118 1.24 -8.86 17.17
CA ILE A 118 1.10 -7.66 16.34
C ILE A 118 1.10 -6.40 17.21
N SER A 119 0.30 -6.38 18.28
CA SER A 119 0.25 -5.25 19.21
C SER A 119 1.61 -4.95 19.85
N LYS A 120 2.38 -5.98 20.22
CA LYS A 120 3.74 -5.81 20.75
C LYS A 120 4.68 -5.23 19.70
N LEU A 121 4.67 -5.78 18.48
CA LEU A 121 5.51 -5.32 17.38
C LEU A 121 5.23 -3.85 17.03
N MET A 122 3.95 -3.48 16.95
CA MET A 122 3.50 -2.10 16.69
C MET A 122 3.90 -1.13 17.80
N LYS A 123 3.96 -1.60 19.06
CA LYS A 123 4.35 -0.78 20.22
C LYS A 123 5.87 -0.59 20.30
N GLU A 124 6.64 -1.64 20.02
CA GLU A 124 8.10 -1.63 20.14
C GLU A 124 8.77 -0.92 18.96
N PHE A 125 8.18 -1.03 17.77
CA PHE A 125 8.74 -0.53 16.53
C PHE A 125 7.75 0.37 15.74
N PRO A 126 7.21 1.44 16.35
CA PRO A 126 6.10 2.22 15.78
C PRO A 126 6.46 3.00 14.51
N SER A 127 7.76 3.27 14.27
CA SER A 127 8.26 3.93 13.06
C SER A 127 8.53 2.96 11.91
N MET A 128 8.65 1.66 12.18
CA MET A 128 9.00 0.66 11.16
C MET A 128 7.78 -0.12 10.65
N PHE A 129 6.79 -0.38 11.51
CA PHE A 129 5.63 -1.19 11.13
C PHE A 129 4.32 -0.41 11.17
N GLY A 130 3.42 -0.77 10.27
CA GLY A 130 2.03 -0.34 10.24
C GLY A 130 1.10 -1.55 10.08
N PHE A 131 -0.11 -1.42 10.61
CA PHE A 131 -1.12 -2.47 10.53
C PHE A 131 -2.17 -2.11 9.47
N SER A 132 -2.44 -3.02 8.53
CA SER A 132 -3.53 -2.86 7.58
C SER A 132 -4.84 -3.31 8.22
N VAL A 133 -5.79 -2.38 8.34
CA VAL A 133 -7.13 -2.69 8.82
C VAL A 133 -7.94 -3.31 7.67
N SER A 134 -8.35 -4.57 7.81
CA SER A 134 -9.14 -5.27 6.79
C SER A 134 -10.58 -4.77 6.74
N HIS A 135 -11.29 -5.07 5.66
CA HIS A 135 -12.72 -4.81 5.50
C HIS A 135 -13.56 -6.02 5.89
N THR A 136 -14.78 -5.79 6.34
CA THR A 136 -15.77 -6.86 6.53
C THR A 136 -17.19 -6.40 6.28
N THR A 137 -18.03 -7.31 5.81
CA THR A 137 -19.48 -7.10 5.67
C THR A 137 -20.27 -7.50 6.91
N ARG A 138 -19.61 -8.05 7.92
CA ARG A 138 -20.23 -8.37 9.19
C ARG A 138 -20.52 -7.07 9.94
N ALA A 139 -21.64 -6.98 10.64
CA ALA A 139 -21.89 -5.87 11.56
C ALA A 139 -20.84 -5.81 12.70
N PRO A 140 -20.45 -4.61 13.15
CA PRO A 140 -19.55 -4.46 14.30
C PRO A 140 -20.16 -5.07 15.57
N ARG A 141 -19.31 -5.66 16.41
CA ARG A 141 -19.66 -6.04 17.80
C ARG A 141 -19.61 -4.82 18.71
N GLU A 142 -20.17 -4.97 19.91
CA GLU A 142 -20.35 -3.89 20.91
C GLU A 142 -19.07 -3.10 21.25
N ASN A 143 -17.89 -3.69 21.09
CA ASN A 143 -16.59 -3.05 21.36
C ASN A 143 -15.71 -2.85 20.11
N GLU A 144 -16.24 -3.14 18.91
CA GLU A 144 -15.50 -2.94 17.67
C GLU A 144 -15.75 -1.53 17.12
N GLN A 145 -14.68 -0.88 16.68
CA GLN A 145 -14.71 0.46 16.10
C GLN A 145 -14.29 0.41 14.64
N ASN A 146 -15.06 1.12 13.80
CA ASN A 146 -14.79 1.24 12.37
C ASN A 146 -13.44 1.94 12.12
N GLY A 147 -12.64 1.42 11.19
CA GLY A 147 -11.31 1.93 10.86
C GLY A 147 -10.22 1.61 11.89
N ILE A 148 -10.57 0.94 13.00
CA ILE A 148 -9.60 0.45 13.98
C ILE A 148 -9.54 -1.08 13.94
N HIS A 149 -10.70 -1.73 14.04
CA HIS A 149 -10.77 -3.19 14.07
C HIS A 149 -11.01 -3.75 12.67
N TYR A 150 -11.97 -3.16 11.96
CA TYR A 150 -12.27 -3.41 10.55
C TYR A 150 -12.81 -2.13 9.93
N HIS A 151 -12.72 -2.03 8.61
CA HIS A 151 -13.62 -1.20 7.83
C HIS A 151 -14.92 -1.98 7.60
N PHE A 152 -15.95 -1.63 8.37
CA PHE A 152 -17.28 -2.22 8.25
C PHE A 152 -17.96 -1.60 7.02
N THR A 153 -18.31 -2.44 6.05
CA THR A 153 -18.84 -2.02 4.75
C THR A 153 -20.04 -2.85 4.34
N ASP A 154 -20.84 -2.35 3.40
CA ASP A 154 -21.95 -3.11 2.84
C ASP A 154 -21.45 -4.19 1.88
N ARG A 155 -22.16 -5.33 1.87
CA ARG A 155 -21.81 -6.47 1.01
C ARG A 155 -21.79 -6.10 -0.47
N THR A 156 -22.79 -5.38 -0.95
CA THR A 156 -22.90 -4.98 -2.36
C THR A 156 -21.76 -4.06 -2.78
N VAL A 157 -21.31 -3.19 -1.89
CA VAL A 157 -20.17 -2.29 -2.11
C VAL A 157 -18.88 -3.12 -2.22
N MET A 158 -18.63 -3.99 -1.23
CA MET A 158 -17.43 -4.83 -1.20
C MET A 158 -17.35 -5.76 -2.42
N GLU A 159 -18.46 -6.39 -2.82
CA GLU A 159 -18.50 -7.26 -4.00
C GLU A 159 -18.19 -6.51 -5.30
N ARG A 160 -18.67 -5.27 -5.44
CA ARG A 160 -18.33 -4.42 -6.58
C ARG A 160 -16.83 -4.10 -6.59
N GLU A 161 -16.29 -3.68 -5.45
CA GLU A 161 -14.88 -3.30 -5.35
C GLU A 161 -13.92 -4.48 -5.52
N ILE A 162 -14.33 -5.68 -5.11
CA ILE A 162 -13.62 -6.92 -5.43
C ILE A 162 -13.57 -7.13 -6.95
N LYS A 163 -14.69 -6.96 -7.66
CA LYS A 163 -14.74 -7.08 -9.13
C LYS A 163 -13.89 -6.01 -9.82
N ASP A 164 -13.79 -4.83 -9.24
CA ASP A 164 -12.96 -3.73 -9.73
C ASP A 164 -11.46 -3.90 -9.41
N GLY A 165 -11.06 -5.02 -8.79
CA GLY A 165 -9.66 -5.31 -8.48
C GLY A 165 -9.09 -4.48 -7.32
N LYS A 166 -9.94 -3.91 -6.45
CA LYS A 166 -9.50 -3.07 -5.32
C LYS A 166 -9.06 -3.87 -4.09
N PHE A 167 -9.19 -5.19 -4.11
CA PHE A 167 -8.83 -6.09 -3.02
C PHE A 167 -7.64 -6.97 -3.39
N LEU A 168 -6.66 -7.04 -2.49
CA LEU A 168 -5.50 -7.95 -2.60
C LEU A 168 -5.92 -9.39 -2.34
N GLU A 169 -6.79 -9.57 -1.34
CA GLU A 169 -7.34 -10.85 -0.93
C GLU A 169 -8.74 -10.65 -0.37
N PHE A 170 -9.56 -11.68 -0.49
CA PHE A 170 -10.86 -11.74 0.14
C PHE A 170 -11.28 -13.19 0.39
N ALA A 171 -12.10 -13.39 1.41
CA ALA A 171 -12.67 -14.68 1.78
C ALA A 171 -14.11 -14.53 2.28
N SER A 172 -14.89 -15.59 2.18
CA SER A 172 -16.21 -15.65 2.81
C SER A 172 -16.18 -16.59 4.02
N ASP A 173 -16.60 -16.08 5.17
CA ASP A 173 -16.73 -16.86 6.39
C ASP A 173 -18.08 -16.59 7.06
N HIS A 174 -18.79 -17.67 7.41
CA HIS A 174 -20.13 -17.64 8.00
C HIS A 174 -21.11 -16.67 7.30
N GLY A 175 -21.05 -16.59 5.97
CA GLY A 175 -21.92 -15.74 5.17
C GLY A 175 -21.53 -14.26 5.14
N ASN A 176 -20.42 -13.85 5.75
CA ASN A 176 -19.84 -12.51 5.62
C ASN A 176 -18.63 -12.55 4.70
N LEU A 177 -18.29 -11.41 4.09
CA LEU A 177 -17.03 -11.22 3.38
C LEU A 177 -16.02 -10.53 4.29
N TYR A 178 -14.77 -10.90 4.10
CA TYR A 178 -13.59 -10.30 4.70
C TYR A 178 -12.56 -10.10 3.60
N GLY A 179 -11.73 -9.07 3.72
CA GLY A 179 -10.67 -8.86 2.73
C GLY A 179 -9.83 -7.64 3.00
N THR A 180 -8.65 -7.62 2.42
CA THR A 180 -7.70 -6.53 2.53
C THR A 180 -7.65 -5.74 1.24
N SER A 181 -7.99 -4.46 1.32
CA SER A 181 -7.95 -3.56 0.16
C SER A 181 -6.52 -3.19 -0.20
N VAL A 182 -6.28 -2.95 -1.49
CA VAL A 182 -5.00 -2.40 -1.99
C VAL A 182 -4.68 -1.08 -1.30
N GLU A 183 -5.71 -0.25 -1.09
CA GLU A 183 -5.59 1.05 -0.44
C GLU A 183 -5.10 0.95 1.01
N ALA A 184 -5.66 0.01 1.79
CA ALA A 184 -5.25 -0.19 3.19
C ALA A 184 -3.76 -0.53 3.33
N VAL A 185 -3.20 -1.25 2.36
CA VAL A 185 -1.76 -1.55 2.32
C VAL A 185 -0.95 -0.33 1.85
N LYS A 186 -1.43 0.39 0.82
CA LYS A 186 -0.79 1.59 0.30
C LYS A 186 -0.64 2.68 1.36
N VAL A 187 -1.70 2.95 2.13
CA VAL A 187 -1.65 3.95 3.22
C VAL A 187 -0.52 3.66 4.21
N VAL A 188 -0.24 2.39 4.51
CA VAL A 188 0.86 2.01 5.39
C VAL A 188 2.22 2.17 4.70
N ALA A 189 2.33 1.75 3.44
CA ALA A 189 3.55 1.88 2.66
C ALA A 189 3.94 3.35 2.41
N ASP A 190 2.97 4.21 2.10
CA ASP A 190 3.15 5.65 1.86
C ASP A 190 3.58 6.38 3.14
N ALA A 191 3.23 5.84 4.31
CA ALA A 191 3.75 6.29 5.60
C ALA A 191 5.21 5.84 5.88
N GLY A 192 5.87 5.19 4.92
CA GLY A 192 7.24 4.69 5.04
C GLY A 192 7.39 3.46 5.93
N LYS A 193 6.29 2.74 6.18
CA LYS A 193 6.24 1.60 7.11
C LYS A 193 6.05 0.29 6.38
N ARG A 194 6.61 -0.79 6.93
CA ARG A 194 6.34 -2.16 6.49
C ARG A 194 4.95 -2.58 6.96
N CYS A 195 4.11 -2.96 6.00
CA CYS A 195 2.72 -3.32 6.27
C CYS A 195 2.59 -4.74 6.86
N ILE A 196 1.81 -4.89 7.93
CA ILE A 196 1.43 -6.16 8.53
C ILE A 196 -0.01 -6.49 8.16
N LEU A 197 -0.21 -7.74 7.74
CA LEU A 197 -1.47 -8.35 7.38
C LEU A 197 -1.78 -9.46 8.41
N ASP A 198 -2.90 -9.36 9.13
CA ASP A 198 -3.41 -10.42 10.03
C ASP A 198 -4.43 -11.28 9.28
N ASN A 199 -3.98 -12.41 8.75
CA ASN A 199 -4.82 -13.30 7.96
C ASN A 199 -5.00 -14.63 8.69
N ASP A 200 -6.14 -15.29 8.46
CA ASP A 200 -6.26 -16.70 8.80
C ASP A 200 -5.51 -17.57 7.77
N VAL A 201 -5.56 -18.89 7.96
CA VAL A 201 -4.84 -19.84 7.08
C VAL A 201 -5.38 -19.81 5.65
N GLN A 202 -6.66 -19.53 5.45
CA GLN A 202 -7.28 -19.47 4.13
C GLN A 202 -6.91 -18.16 3.43
N GLY A 203 -7.00 -17.03 4.14
CA GLY A 203 -6.57 -15.72 3.66
C GLY A 203 -5.08 -15.71 3.29
N ALA A 204 -4.22 -16.29 4.12
CA ALA A 204 -2.78 -16.37 3.84
C ALA A 204 -2.47 -17.19 2.56
N ARG A 205 -3.27 -18.23 2.27
CA ARG A 205 -3.18 -18.97 0.99
C ARG A 205 -3.61 -18.11 -0.18
N SER A 206 -4.73 -17.40 -0.05
CA SER A 206 -5.20 -16.50 -1.10
C SER A 206 -4.17 -15.42 -1.43
N VAL A 207 -3.49 -14.86 -0.41
CA VAL A 207 -2.41 -13.89 -0.63
C VAL A 207 -1.22 -14.56 -1.33
N ARG A 208 -0.88 -15.79 -0.96
CA ARG A 208 0.23 -16.53 -1.58
C ARG A 208 -0.04 -16.92 -3.04
N ASP A 209 -1.29 -17.18 -3.39
CA ASP A 209 -1.70 -17.47 -4.77
C ASP A 209 -1.85 -16.19 -5.62
N SER A 210 -1.74 -15.00 -4.99
CA SER A 210 -1.75 -13.70 -5.66
C SER A 210 -0.35 -13.29 -6.17
N THR A 211 -0.26 -12.15 -6.85
CA THR A 211 1.01 -11.57 -7.29
C THR A 211 1.76 -10.81 -6.18
N LEU A 212 1.26 -10.80 -4.95
CA LEU A 212 1.85 -10.05 -3.84
C LEU A 212 3.13 -10.73 -3.32
N ASP A 213 4.26 -10.03 -3.43
CA ASP A 213 5.54 -10.47 -2.86
C ASP A 213 5.62 -10.13 -1.36
N ALA A 214 5.24 -11.09 -0.53
CA ALA A 214 5.14 -10.94 0.92
C ALA A 214 5.99 -11.96 1.71
N ILE A 215 6.38 -11.58 2.93
CA ILE A 215 6.99 -12.46 3.92
C ILE A 215 5.87 -13.15 4.70
N PHE A 216 5.87 -14.49 4.73
CA PHE A 216 4.83 -15.26 5.42
C PHE A 216 5.36 -15.83 6.74
N ILE A 217 4.70 -15.47 7.83
CA ILE A 217 4.97 -15.95 9.19
C ILE A 217 3.75 -16.75 9.66
N PHE A 218 3.96 -18.02 10.00
CA PHE A 218 2.92 -18.83 10.62
C PHE A 218 3.18 -18.96 12.12
N VAL A 219 2.20 -18.57 12.92
CA VAL A 219 2.19 -18.68 14.38
C VAL A 219 1.46 -19.96 14.75
N SER A 220 2.18 -20.90 15.35
CA SER A 220 1.63 -22.18 15.81
C SER A 220 1.71 -22.26 17.33
N PRO A 221 0.70 -22.85 18.01
CA PRO A 221 0.88 -23.26 19.39
C PRO A 221 1.85 -24.45 19.46
N PRO A 222 2.40 -24.76 20.65
CA PRO A 222 3.14 -25.99 20.88
C PRO A 222 2.32 -27.20 20.44
N PHE A 223 2.96 -28.18 19.81
CA PHE A 223 2.28 -29.33 19.20
C PHE A 223 1.41 -30.11 20.20
N GLU A 224 1.90 -30.29 21.43
CA GLU A 224 1.20 -31.01 22.50
C GLU A 224 -0.07 -30.29 22.97
N GLU A 225 -0.04 -28.96 23.02
CA GLU A 225 -1.19 -28.16 23.41
C GLU A 225 -2.20 -28.03 22.26
N LEU A 226 -1.71 -27.91 21.03
CA LEU A 226 -2.51 -27.96 19.81
C LEU A 226 -3.30 -29.27 19.74
N GLU A 227 -2.64 -30.41 19.96
CA GLU A 227 -3.27 -31.72 19.92
C GLU A 227 -4.34 -31.87 21.02
N LYS A 228 -4.04 -31.45 22.26
CA LYS A 228 -5.02 -31.43 23.36
C LYS A 228 -6.24 -30.57 23.01
N ARG A 229 -6.04 -29.36 22.48
CA ARG A 229 -7.12 -28.45 22.09
C ARG A 229 -7.96 -29.03 20.94
N LEU A 230 -7.34 -29.67 19.94
CA LEU A 230 -8.03 -30.32 18.84
C LEU A 230 -8.86 -31.52 19.33
N ARG A 231 -8.31 -32.37 20.20
CA ARG A 231 -9.03 -33.51 20.80
C ARG A 231 -10.22 -33.06 21.67
N ALA A 232 -10.04 -32.00 22.48
CA ALA A 232 -11.11 -31.43 23.31
C ALA A 232 -12.25 -30.80 22.47
N ARG A 233 -11.94 -30.31 21.26
CA ARG A 233 -12.95 -29.75 20.34
C ARG A 233 -13.71 -30.86 19.60
N ALA A 234 -13.04 -31.97 19.29
CA ALA A 234 -13.66 -33.15 18.68
C ALA A 234 -14.71 -33.82 19.59
N THR A 235 -14.49 -33.85 20.91
CA THR A 235 -15.46 -34.37 21.88
C THR A 235 -16.69 -33.48 22.07
N ARG A 236 -16.61 -32.17 21.77
CA ARG A 236 -17.74 -31.22 21.85
C ARG A 236 -18.63 -31.17 20.60
N ARG A 237 -18.27 -31.84 19.49
CA ARG A 237 -19.04 -31.78 18.23
C ARG A 237 -19.42 -33.18 17.73
N LYS A 238 -20.58 -33.68 18.18
CA LYS A 238 -21.33 -34.73 17.45
C LYS A 238 -22.07 -34.22 16.20
N ASN A 239 -21.96 -32.93 15.85
CA ASN A 239 -22.44 -32.38 14.58
C ASN A 239 -21.77 -31.02 14.30
N LYS A 240 -20.58 -30.98 13.67
CA LYS A 240 -20.09 -29.82 12.86
C LYS A 240 -18.73 -30.08 12.21
N SER A 241 -18.74 -30.01 10.87
CA SER A 241 -17.66 -29.81 9.88
C SER A 241 -16.27 -30.40 10.13
N LYS A 242 -15.89 -31.33 9.25
CA LYS A 242 -14.59 -32.03 9.14
C LYS A 242 -13.39 -31.14 8.70
N ASN A 243 -13.55 -29.82 8.53
CA ASN A 243 -12.52 -29.01 7.86
C ASN A 243 -11.33 -28.57 8.73
N ASP A 244 -11.50 -28.36 10.04
CA ASP A 244 -10.42 -27.75 10.85
C ASP A 244 -9.28 -28.74 11.21
N SER A 245 -9.60 -30.01 11.52
CA SER A 245 -8.58 -30.99 11.92
C SER A 245 -7.88 -31.67 10.73
N GLY A 246 -8.54 -31.74 9.56
CA GLY A 246 -7.94 -32.31 8.34
C GLY A 246 -6.94 -31.38 7.66
N MET A 247 -7.14 -30.06 7.75
CA MET A 247 -6.24 -29.07 7.17
C MET A 247 -4.88 -29.02 7.91
N LEU A 248 -4.86 -29.00 9.25
CA LEU A 248 -3.59 -28.84 9.98
C LEU A 248 -2.59 -29.99 9.75
N GLY A 249 -3.05 -31.24 9.70
CA GLY A 249 -2.18 -32.40 9.48
C GLY A 249 -1.70 -32.57 8.02
N GLN A 250 -2.49 -32.10 7.04
CA GLN A 250 -2.09 -32.14 5.63
C GLN A 250 -1.27 -30.91 5.19
N ASN A 251 -1.40 -29.77 5.89
CA ASN A 251 -0.74 -28.53 5.52
C ASN A 251 0.73 -28.47 5.96
N LEU A 252 1.06 -28.95 7.17
CA LEU A 252 2.44 -28.96 7.65
C LEU A 252 3.38 -29.83 6.78
N ASN A 253 2.86 -30.91 6.17
CA ASN A 253 3.64 -31.82 5.33
C ASN A 253 3.74 -31.42 3.85
N LYS A 254 2.99 -30.40 3.39
CA LYS A 254 3.08 -29.87 2.02
C LYS A 254 3.78 -28.50 1.95
N GLU A 255 4.06 -27.88 3.09
CA GLU A 255 4.62 -26.54 3.19
C GLU A 255 6.16 -26.56 3.23
N ASN A 256 6.81 -26.95 2.12
CA ASN A 256 8.25 -26.74 1.89
C ASN A 256 8.62 -25.25 1.65
N HIS A 257 7.74 -24.31 1.97
CA HIS A 257 7.91 -22.89 1.66
C HIS A 257 7.40 -21.95 2.77
N LEU A 258 7.40 -22.38 4.04
CA LEU A 258 7.27 -21.46 5.17
C LEU A 258 8.56 -20.62 5.29
N ALA A 259 8.46 -19.29 5.33
CA ALA A 259 9.65 -18.47 5.61
C ALA A 259 10.05 -18.61 7.08
N PHE A 260 9.08 -18.58 8.00
CA PHE A 260 9.32 -18.77 9.44
C PHE A 260 8.10 -19.40 10.14
N LEU A 261 8.36 -20.39 11.01
CA LEU A 261 7.42 -20.95 11.98
C LEU A 261 7.78 -20.40 13.36
N ILE A 262 6.86 -19.70 14.02
CA ILE A 262 7.06 -19.18 15.38
C ILE A 262 6.19 -20.00 16.35
N ILE A 263 6.84 -20.63 17.33
CA ILE A 263 6.20 -21.38 18.41
C ILE A 263 6.34 -20.55 19.69
N PHE A 264 5.21 -20.14 20.28
CA PHE A 264 5.19 -19.47 21.59
C PHE A 264 5.11 -20.49 22.72
N TRP A 265 5.79 -20.19 23.83
CA TRP A 265 5.70 -20.88 25.13
C TRP A 265 4.75 -20.13 26.06
#